data_AF-A0A6J5GY65-F1
#
_entry.id   AF-A0A6J5GY65-F1
#
_cell.length_a   1.000
_cell.length_b   1.000
_cell.length_c   1.000
_cell.angle_alpha   90.00
_cell.angle_beta   90.00
_cell.angle_gamma   90.00
#
_symmetry.space_group_name_H-M   'P 1'
#
loop_
_entity.id
_entity.type
_entity.pdbx_description
1 polymer ?
#
loop_
_entity_poly.entity_id
_entity_poly.type
_entity_poly.pdbx_seq_one_letter_code
_entity_poly.pdbx_strand_id
1 'polypeptide(L)'
;MRSQVGFVDGAPSANRAGVLEQSTTDALSQAGLGARMQAEGLLHHGFELEFDGQRRRIAPTELTGHSITGYAQHEVVKDLVVAGLAAVDAPKFKRSNVSLHDFPH
;
A
#
# COMPACT_ATOMS: atom_id res chain seq x y z
N MET A 1 -20.24 -16.17 -7.56
CA MET A 1 -19.70 -16.33 -6.20
C MET A 1 -18.94 -15.06 -5.84
N ARG A 2 -19.18 -14.45 -4.68
CA ARG A 2 -18.43 -13.27 -4.20
C ARG A 2 -17.44 -13.75 -3.13
N SER A 3 -16.15 -13.59 -3.40
CA SER A 3 -15.10 -13.76 -2.39
C SER A 3 -14.73 -12.38 -1.84
N GLN A 4 -14.55 -12.26 -0.53
CA GLN A 4 -14.15 -11.02 0.12
C GLN A 4 -12.95 -11.27 1.04
N VAL A 5 -12.08 -10.26 1.15
CA VAL A 5 -10.92 -10.25 2.04
C VAL A 5 -11.10 -9.11 3.03
N GLY A 6 -11.03 -9.41 4.33
CA GLY A 6 -11.15 -8.44 5.42
C GLY A 6 -9.98 -8.54 6.40
N PHE A 7 -9.68 -7.49 7.16
CA PHE A 7 -8.63 -7.52 8.20
C PHE A 7 -9.25 -7.79 9.57
N VAL A 8 -8.55 -8.58 10.39
CA VAL A 8 -9.10 -9.10 11.65
C VAL A 8 -9.08 -8.05 12.78
N ASP A 9 -8.25 -7.01 12.66
CA ASP A 9 -7.95 -6.08 13.76
C ASP A 9 -8.91 -4.88 13.86
N GLY A 10 -10.12 -4.99 13.29
CA GLY A 10 -11.24 -4.05 13.52
C GLY A 10 -11.09 -2.64 12.94
N ALA A 11 -9.94 -2.28 12.37
CA ALA A 11 -9.77 -1.01 11.69
C ALA A 11 -10.52 -1.02 10.34
N PRO A 12 -11.31 0.03 10.01
CA PRO A 12 -11.97 0.11 8.72
C PRO A 12 -10.91 0.02 7.62
N SER A 13 -11.11 -0.91 6.68
CA SER A 13 -10.30 -1.00 5.47
C SER A 13 -10.38 0.35 4.77
N ALA A 14 -9.30 1.14 4.81
CA ALA A 14 -9.20 2.38 4.07
C ALA A 14 -9.52 2.05 2.61
N ASN A 15 -10.71 2.48 2.15
CA ASN A 15 -11.21 2.13 0.83
C ASN A 15 -10.14 2.45 -0.22
N ARG A 16 -9.59 1.41 -0.88
CA ARG A 16 -8.33 1.36 -1.68
C ARG A 16 -7.04 1.08 -0.88
N ALA A 17 -7.08 0.07 -0.01
CA ALA A 17 -5.93 -0.33 0.80
C ALA A 17 -4.75 -0.77 -0.08
N GLY A 18 -3.68 0.03 -0.07
CA GLY A 18 -2.35 -0.47 -0.37
C GLY A 18 -1.96 -1.39 0.77
N VAL A 19 -1.74 -2.66 0.45
CA VAL A 19 -1.20 -3.63 1.40
C VAL A 19 0.29 -3.71 1.14
N LEU A 20 1.10 -3.41 2.15
CA LEU A 20 2.54 -3.52 2.07
C LEU A 20 2.97 -4.78 2.80
N GLU A 21 3.72 -5.63 2.10
CA GLU A 21 4.43 -6.74 2.71
C GLU A 21 5.60 -6.22 3.54
N GLN A 22 6.03 -7.01 4.52
CA GLN A 22 7.16 -6.66 5.39
C GLN A 22 8.44 -6.31 4.62
N SER A 23 8.73 -7.00 3.51
CA SER A 23 9.86 -6.69 2.64
C SER A 23 9.81 -5.25 2.10
N THR A 24 8.60 -4.76 1.78
CA THR A 24 8.39 -3.40 1.27
C THR A 24 8.51 -2.37 2.40
N THR A 25 7.97 -2.67 3.57
CA THR A 25 8.10 -1.78 4.73
C THR A 25 9.56 -1.64 5.15
N ASP A 26 10.30 -2.75 5.14
CA ASP A 26 11.73 -2.77 5.49
C ASP A 26 12.55 -1.96 4.49
N ALA A 27 12.27 -2.09 3.18
CA ALA A 27 12.92 -1.31 2.15
C ALA A 27 12.68 0.20 2.30
N LEU A 28 11.44 0.61 2.58
CA LEU A 28 11.11 2.02 2.83
C LEU A 28 11.80 2.55 4.10
N SER A 29 11.86 1.76 5.17
CA SER A 29 12.60 2.10 6.38
C SER A 29 14.09 2.25 6.12
N GLN A 30 14.72 1.33 5.38
CA GLN A 30 16.13 1.40 5.02
C GLN A 30 16.45 2.62 4.12
N ALA A 31 15.50 3.03 3.29
CA ALA A 31 15.60 4.24 2.47
C ALA A 31 15.36 5.56 3.26
N GLY A 32 15.08 5.48 4.56
CA GLY A 32 14.76 6.65 5.40
C GLY A 32 13.33 7.19 5.23
N LEU A 33 12.46 6.45 4.53
CA LEU A 33 11.07 6.82 4.22
C LEU A 33 10.04 6.13 5.13
N GLY A 34 10.48 5.28 6.06
CA GLY A 34 9.59 4.47 6.88
C GLY A 34 8.91 5.19 8.04
N ALA A 35 9.37 6.38 8.45
CA ALA A 35 8.91 7.02 9.69
C ALA A 35 7.41 7.31 9.70
N ARG A 36 6.89 7.89 8.60
CA ARG A 36 5.48 8.24 8.49
C ARG A 36 4.59 7.01 8.33
N MET A 37 5.04 6.04 7.54
CA MET A 37 4.40 4.73 7.40
C MET A 37 4.32 3.99 8.75
N GLN A 38 5.34 4.04 9.61
CA GLN A 38 5.31 3.41 10.93
C GLN A 38 4.35 4.12 11.90
N ALA A 39 4.20 5.45 11.77
CA ALA A 39 3.31 6.23 12.62
C ALA A 39 1.83 6.15 12.20
N GLU A 40 1.56 6.12 10.90
CA GLU A 40 0.20 6.20 10.33
C GLU A 40 -0.30 4.85 9.79
N GLY A 41 0.59 3.88 9.58
CA GLY A 41 0.26 2.57 9.03
C GLY A 41 -0.49 1.69 10.04
N LEU A 42 -1.38 0.86 9.51
CA LEU A 42 -2.13 -0.12 10.29
C LEU A 42 -1.41 -1.46 10.22
N LEU A 43 -0.72 -1.85 11.30
CA LEU A 43 -0.12 -3.17 11.38
C LEU A 43 -1.22 -4.22 11.49
N HIS A 44 -1.19 -5.17 10.56
CA HIS A 44 -2.10 -6.30 10.49
C HIS A 44 -1.34 -7.60 10.67
N HIS A 45 -1.78 -8.38 11.67
CA HIS A 45 -1.19 -9.69 11.96
C HIS A 45 -1.90 -10.85 11.24
N GLY A 46 -2.98 -10.54 10.52
CA GLY A 46 -3.75 -11.50 9.77
C GLY A 46 -4.89 -10.88 8.98
N PHE A 47 -5.47 -11.69 8.11
CA PHE A 47 -6.64 -11.33 7.31
C PHE A 47 -7.61 -12.52 7.26
N GLU A 48 -8.87 -12.23 6.98
CA GLU A 48 -9.93 -13.21 6.78
C GLU A 48 -10.21 -13.37 5.29
N LEU A 49 -10.36 -14.62 4.86
CA LEU A 49 -10.89 -14.98 3.56
C LEU A 49 -12.30 -15.52 3.74
N GLU A 50 -13.28 -14.90 3.07
CA GLU A 50 -14.63 -15.44 2.95
C GLU A 50 -14.81 -16.10 1.59
N PHE A 51 -15.09 -17.41 1.61
CA PHE A 51 -15.37 -18.21 0.43
C PHE A 51 -16.46 -19.24 0.75
N ASP A 52 -17.46 -19.36 -0.12
CA ASP A 52 -18.60 -20.27 0.06
C ASP A 52 -19.35 -20.08 1.41
N GLY A 53 -19.48 -18.82 1.84
CA GLY A 53 -20.12 -18.47 3.12
C GLY A 53 -19.32 -18.86 4.36
N GLN A 54 -18.10 -19.38 4.20
CA GLN A 54 -17.20 -19.71 5.29
C GLN A 54 -16.10 -18.65 5.40
N ARG A 55 -15.89 -18.12 6.61
CA ARG A 55 -14.74 -17.26 6.91
C ARG A 55 -13.61 -18.08 7.47
N ARG A 56 -12.41 -17.85 6.95
CA ARG A 56 -11.17 -18.48 7.42
C ARG A 56 -10.16 -17.39 7.72
N ARG A 57 -9.72 -17.33 8.98
CA ARG A 57 -8.62 -16.46 9.40
C ARG A 57 -7.29 -17.06 8.94
N ILE A 58 -6.44 -16.21 8.36
CA ILE A 58 -5.05 -16.50 8.05
C ILE A 58 -4.21 -15.54 8.89
N ALA A 59 -3.29 -16.08 9.68
CA ALA A 59 -2.35 -15.33 10.51
C ALA A 59 -0.92 -15.54 9.99
N PRO A 60 -0.45 -14.76 8.99
CA PRO A 60 0.90 -14.90 8.43
C PRO A 60 1.99 -14.79 9.49
N THR A 61 1.76 -13.98 10.53
CA THR A 61 2.68 -13.80 11.64
C THR A 61 2.92 -15.09 12.42
N GLU A 62 1.89 -15.90 12.65
CA GLU A 62 2.00 -17.19 13.33
C GLU A 62 2.62 -18.26 12.42
N LEU A 63 2.42 -18.14 11.11
CA LEU A 63 2.89 -19.10 10.12
C LEU A 63 4.32 -18.84 9.64
N THR A 64 4.77 -17.59 9.66
CA THR A 64 6.01 -17.15 8.99
C THR A 64 6.83 -16.15 9.80
N GLY A 65 6.29 -15.61 10.89
CA GLY A 65 6.88 -14.48 11.63
C GLY A 65 6.69 -13.11 10.97
N HIS A 66 6.11 -13.05 9.77
CA HIS A 66 5.96 -11.79 9.02
C HIS A 66 4.59 -11.14 9.21
N SER A 67 4.59 -9.80 9.24
CA SER A 67 3.36 -8.99 9.35
C SER A 67 3.03 -8.28 8.04
N ILE A 68 1.81 -7.78 7.95
CA ILE A 68 1.32 -6.99 6.83
C ILE A 68 1.04 -5.58 7.33
N THR A 69 1.37 -4.54 6.55
CA THR A 69 1.03 -3.16 6.92
C THR A 69 0.02 -2.60 5.94
N GLY A 70 -1.13 -2.16 6.44
CA GLY A 70 -2.09 -1.36 5.71
C GLY A 70 -1.60 0.08 5.64
N TYR A 71 -1.20 0.52 4.44
CA TYR A 71 -0.80 1.90 4.20
C TYR A 71 -1.22 2.29 2.78
N ALA A 72 -2.03 3.33 2.65
CA ALA A 72 -2.66 3.65 1.38
C ALA A 72 -1.61 3.93 0.29
N GLN A 73 -1.78 3.35 -0.90
CA GLN A 73 -0.79 3.45 -1.98
C GLN A 73 -0.42 4.91 -2.32
N HIS A 74 -1.38 5.82 -2.25
CA HIS A 74 -1.15 7.24 -2.51
C HIS A 74 -0.28 7.92 -1.44
N GLU A 75 -0.25 7.41 -0.21
CA GLU A 75 0.63 7.91 0.84
C GLU A 75 2.09 7.51 0.58
N VAL A 76 2.34 6.27 0.16
CA VAL A 76 3.68 5.84 -0.31
C VAL A 76 4.18 6.73 -1.44
N VAL A 77 3.30 7.06 -2.40
CA VAL A 77 3.65 7.95 -3.52
C VAL A 77 3.98 9.36 -3.04
N LYS A 78 3.22 9.92 -2.08
CA LYS A 78 3.52 11.23 -1.50
C LYS A 78 4.89 11.24 -0.83
N ASP A 79 5.19 10.23 -0.03
CA ASP A 79 6.46 10.14 0.70
C ASP A 79 7.66 10.04 -0.26
N LEU A 80 7.52 9.25 -1.33
CA LEU A 80 8.52 9.17 -2.40
C LEU A 80 8.71 10.51 -3.14
N VAL A 81 7.63 11.23 -3.43
CA VAL A 81 7.70 12.54 -4.12
C VAL A 81 8.38 13.58 -3.23
N VAL A 82 8.03 13.65 -1.95
CA VAL A 82 8.66 14.56 -0.98
C VAL A 82 10.15 14.28 -0.87
N ALA A 83 10.54 13.00 -0.75
CA ALA A 83 11.94 12.60 -0.71
C ALA A 83 12.69 12.97 -1.99
N GLY A 84 12.08 12.74 -3.15
CA GLY A 84 12.64 13.12 -4.45
C GLY A 84 12.85 14.64 -4.58
N LEU A 85 11.89 15.45 -4.14
CA LEU A 85 11.98 16.92 -4.12
C LEU A 85 13.10 17.43 -3.20
N ALA A 86 13.44 16.70 -2.14
CA ALA A 86 14.51 17.06 -1.22
C ALA A 86 15.91 16.62 -1.71
N ALA A 87 15.99 15.58 -2.55
CA ALA A 87 17.25 14.98 -3.00
C ALA A 87 17.77 15.52 -4.35
N VAL A 88 16.92 16.08 -5.21
CA VAL A 88 17.26 16.57 -6.56
C VAL A 88 16.39 17.77 -6.99
N ASP A 89 16.80 18.43 -8.08
CA ASP A 89 16.00 19.44 -8.80
C ASP A 89 14.56 18.93 -9.00
N ALA A 90 13.56 19.76 -8.68
CA ALA A 90 12.19 19.32 -8.53
C ALA A 90 11.69 18.50 -9.74
N PRO A 91 10.98 17.37 -9.54
CA PRO A 91 10.46 16.60 -10.65
C PRO A 91 9.58 17.49 -11.53
N LYS A 92 9.93 17.60 -12.82
CA LYS A 92 9.22 18.46 -13.77
C LYS A 92 7.88 17.84 -14.16
N PHE A 93 6.89 17.98 -13.29
CA PHE A 93 5.50 17.62 -13.59
C PHE A 93 4.81 18.74 -14.37
N LYS A 94 5.14 18.87 -15.66
CA LYS A 94 4.36 19.63 -16.64
C LYS A 94 4.83 19.25 -18.05
N ARG A 95 3.99 18.54 -18.80
CA ARG A 95 4.11 18.41 -20.26
C ARG A 95 3.00 19.27 -20.87
N SER A 96 3.36 20.42 -21.41
CA SER A 96 2.57 21.13 -22.42
C SER A 96 2.96 20.62 -23.81
N ASN A 97 2.04 20.66 -24.79
CA ASN A 97 2.09 19.99 -26.09
C ASN A 97 1.89 18.46 -26.07
N VAL A 98 0.73 18.01 -25.59
CA VAL A 98 0.25 16.66 -25.89
C VAL A 98 -0.78 16.78 -27.01
N SER A 99 -0.54 16.08 -28.12
CA SER A 99 -1.48 15.95 -29.23
C SER A 99 -1.91 14.49 -29.33
N LEU A 100 -3.19 14.27 -29.59
CA LEU A 100 -3.74 12.94 -29.79
C LEU A 100 -3.31 12.45 -31.18
N HIS A 101 -2.67 11.29 -31.24
CA HIS A 101 -2.31 10.62 -32.48
C HIS A 101 -3.16 9.35 -32.61
N ASP A 102 -3.69 9.15 -33.82
CA ASP A 102 -4.46 7.98 -34.24
C ASP A 102 -5.75 7.72 -33.46
N PHE A 103 -6.75 8.60 -33.61
CA PHE A 103 -8.14 8.22 -33.37
C PHE A 103 -8.73 7.62 -34.65
N PRO A 104 -9.05 6.32 -34.69
CA PRO A 104 -9.86 5.76 -35.76
C PRO A 104 -11.31 6.25 -35.61
N HIS A 105 -11.95 6.56 -36.74
CA HIS A 105 -13.37 6.85 -36.86
C HIS A 105 -14.23 5.58 -36.71
#